data_AF-A0A9P7AR59-F1
#
_entry.id   AF-A0A9P7AR59-F1
#
_cell.length_a   1.000
_cell.length_b   1.000
_cell.length_c   1.000
_cell.angle_alpha   90.00
_cell.angle_beta   90.00
_cell.angle_gamma   90.00
#
_symmetry.space_group_name_H-M   'P 1'
#
loop_
_entity.id
_entity.type
_entity.pdbx_description
1 polymer ?
#
loop_
_entity_poly.entity_id
_entity_poly.type
_entity_poly.pdbx_seq_one_letter_code
_entity_poly.pdbx_strand_id
1 'polypeptide(L)'
;MSHDQMRKFYQKVINTLACIRISISTDSINATIRSLSTESQNTLQTLGKSLLASYAYDNFDVDLKSQVPLAEKSNDSLKHLTSGLLFPLQHGVTADDLKCSKELWRQSVLNSHVQLSTLPPKRSWKDLLHIHPESKDNSTPQLSRRNQFNMRMFLLDLCEHGPEYFHQFQSKIPELDAVEEIPLVKMSITAACAMDINNSTISGNICAVMELLAQGGVHDPTDTNILDNPNISQYVIFIHSDLGTGE
;
A
#
# COMPACT_ATOMS: atom_id res chain seq x y z
N MET A 1 1.07 -17.43 -14.86
CA MET A 1 1.09 -18.90 -14.59
C MET A 1 0.41 -19.61 -15.75
N SER A 2 1.10 -20.43 -16.55
CA SER A 2 0.52 -20.97 -17.79
C SER A 2 -0.68 -21.89 -17.51
N HIS A 3 -1.66 -22.00 -18.40
CA HIS A 3 -2.81 -22.92 -18.23
C HIS A 3 -2.36 -24.37 -18.03
N ASP A 4 -1.18 -24.75 -18.53
CA ASP A 4 -0.58 -26.06 -18.28
C ASP A 4 0.10 -26.16 -16.90
N GLN A 5 0.68 -25.08 -16.39
CA GLN A 5 1.14 -25.01 -14.98
C GLN A 5 -0.02 -24.95 -14.00
N MET A 6 -1.09 -24.23 -14.33
CA MET A 6 -2.31 -24.15 -13.54
C MET A 6 -3.05 -25.48 -13.58
N ARG A 7 -3.16 -26.14 -14.74
CA ARG A 7 -3.70 -27.51 -14.86
C ARG A 7 -2.80 -28.54 -14.19
N LYS A 8 -1.47 -28.40 -14.24
CA LYS A 8 -0.54 -29.27 -13.47
C LYS A 8 -0.63 -29.01 -11.97
N PHE A 9 -0.85 -27.77 -11.55
CA PHE A 9 -1.09 -27.41 -10.15
C PHE A 9 -2.44 -27.98 -9.69
N TYR A 10 -3.52 -27.74 -10.43
CA TYR A 10 -4.84 -28.35 -10.18
C TYR A 10 -4.76 -29.87 -10.20
N GLN A 11 -4.04 -30.48 -11.14
CA GLN A 11 -3.88 -31.92 -11.21
C GLN A 11 -3.06 -32.44 -10.02
N LYS A 12 -2.05 -31.72 -9.55
CA LYS A 12 -1.31 -32.07 -8.32
C LYS A 12 -2.19 -31.94 -7.07
N VAL A 13 -3.00 -30.89 -6.97
CA VAL A 13 -3.96 -30.69 -5.88
C VAL A 13 -5.02 -31.80 -5.91
N ILE A 14 -5.64 -32.05 -7.08
CA ILE A 14 -6.61 -33.13 -7.29
C ILE A 14 -5.99 -34.50 -6.98
N ASN A 15 -4.77 -34.79 -7.43
CA ASN A 15 -4.10 -36.06 -7.14
C ASN A 15 -3.77 -36.21 -5.64
N THR A 16 -3.34 -35.13 -4.98
CA THR A 16 -3.06 -35.16 -3.53
C THR A 16 -4.33 -35.40 -2.73
N LEU A 17 -5.42 -34.72 -3.10
CA LEU A 17 -6.75 -34.91 -2.51
C LEU A 17 -7.29 -36.32 -2.80
N ALA A 18 -7.12 -36.83 -4.01
CA ALA A 18 -7.48 -38.20 -4.38
C ALA A 18 -6.67 -39.25 -3.61
N CYS A 19 -5.38 -39.01 -3.33
CA CYS A 19 -4.54 -39.87 -2.48
C CYS A 19 -5.04 -39.95 -1.04
N ILE A 20 -5.71 -38.91 -0.53
CA ILE A 20 -6.42 -38.92 0.76
C ILE A 20 -7.91 -39.29 0.62
N ARG A 21 -8.33 -39.85 -0.53
CA ARG A 21 -9.70 -40.25 -0.90
C ARG A 21 -10.73 -39.12 -0.93
N ILE A 22 -10.28 -37.88 -1.08
CA ILE A 22 -11.12 -36.72 -1.30
C ILE A 22 -11.18 -36.44 -2.81
N SER A 23 -12.23 -36.90 -3.48
CA SER A 23 -12.49 -36.54 -4.88
C SER A 23 -13.17 -35.17 -4.94
N ILE A 24 -12.47 -34.15 -5.46
CA ILE A 24 -13.05 -32.81 -5.68
C ILE A 24 -13.31 -32.64 -7.18
N SER A 25 -14.55 -32.35 -7.56
CA SER A 25 -14.89 -32.06 -8.95
C SER A 25 -14.33 -30.70 -9.38
N THR A 26 -14.13 -30.51 -10.68
CA THR A 26 -13.79 -29.19 -11.24
C THR A 26 -14.85 -28.14 -10.90
N ASP A 27 -16.11 -28.55 -10.80
CA ASP A 27 -17.21 -27.67 -10.41
C ASP A 27 -17.08 -27.20 -8.96
N SER A 28 -16.66 -28.09 -8.05
CA SER A 28 -16.36 -27.70 -6.66
C SER A 28 -15.19 -26.73 -6.58
N ILE A 29 -14.11 -26.94 -7.37
CA ILE A 29 -12.99 -25.99 -7.44
C ILE A 29 -13.47 -24.63 -7.94
N ASN A 30 -14.23 -24.59 -9.03
CA ASN A 30 -14.76 -23.36 -9.59
C ASN A 30 -15.72 -22.65 -8.62
N ALA A 31 -16.56 -23.40 -7.91
CA ALA A 31 -17.43 -22.85 -6.88
C ALA A 31 -16.63 -22.24 -5.73
N THR A 32 -15.56 -22.91 -5.27
CA THR A 32 -14.66 -22.37 -4.25
C THR A 32 -13.97 -21.09 -4.72
N ILE A 33 -13.46 -21.05 -5.95
CA ILE A 33 -12.82 -19.85 -6.52
C ILE A 33 -13.81 -18.67 -6.56
N ARG A 34 -15.05 -18.91 -7.03
CA ARG A 34 -16.09 -17.87 -7.04
C ARG A 34 -16.40 -17.39 -5.63
N SER A 35 -16.54 -18.30 -4.67
CA SER A 35 -16.81 -17.95 -3.27
C SER A 35 -15.69 -17.09 -2.69
N LEU A 36 -14.43 -17.48 -2.88
CA LEU A 36 -13.26 -16.71 -2.42
C LEU A 36 -13.18 -15.34 -3.11
N SER A 37 -13.48 -15.27 -4.41
CA SER A 37 -13.54 -14.02 -5.15
C SER A 37 -14.61 -13.08 -4.60
N THR A 38 -15.81 -13.60 -4.32
CA THR A 38 -16.90 -12.82 -3.72
C THR A 38 -16.55 -12.36 -2.30
N GLU A 39 -15.96 -13.23 -1.48
CA GLU A 39 -15.52 -12.87 -0.13
C GLU A 39 -14.41 -11.80 -0.14
N SER A 40 -13.44 -11.94 -1.05
CA SER A 40 -12.39 -10.94 -1.25
C SER A 40 -12.97 -9.60 -1.67
N GLN A 41 -13.91 -9.60 -2.62
CA GLN A 41 -14.58 -8.38 -3.08
C GLN A 41 -15.39 -7.71 -1.95
N ASN A 42 -16.15 -8.48 -1.17
CA ASN A 42 -16.89 -7.96 -0.03
C ASN A 42 -15.97 -7.37 1.04
N THR A 43 -14.84 -8.02 1.31
CA THR A 43 -13.82 -7.53 2.25
C THR A 43 -13.23 -6.21 1.75
N LEU A 44 -12.87 -6.17 0.46
CA LEU A 44 -12.29 -5.00 -0.19
C LEU A 44 -13.27 -3.81 -0.20
N GLN A 45 -14.54 -4.05 -0.53
CA GLN A 45 -15.59 -3.02 -0.47
C GLN A 45 -15.87 -2.56 0.97
N THR A 46 -15.91 -3.47 1.93
CA THR A 46 -16.09 -3.11 3.34
C THR A 46 -14.96 -2.21 3.82
N LEU A 47 -13.72 -2.56 3.46
CA LEU A 47 -12.54 -1.78 3.79
C LEU A 47 -12.55 -0.42 3.08
N GLY A 48 -12.80 -0.37 1.77
CA GLY A 48 -12.84 0.89 1.03
C GLY A 48 -13.95 1.84 1.50
N LYS A 49 -15.16 1.31 1.74
CA LYS A 49 -16.30 2.07 2.26
C LYS A 49 -16.12 2.57 3.69
N SER A 50 -15.24 1.95 4.48
CA SER A 50 -14.90 2.45 5.82
C SER A 50 -14.17 3.79 5.80
N LEU A 51 -13.62 4.20 4.64
CA LEU A 51 -12.75 5.37 4.46
C LEU A 51 -11.46 5.31 5.26
N LEU A 52 -11.16 4.18 5.89
CA LEU A 52 -9.93 3.89 6.63
C LEU A 52 -9.00 3.00 5.83
N ALA A 53 -9.04 3.08 4.51
CA ALA A 53 -8.21 2.30 3.61
C ALA A 53 -7.16 3.19 2.94
N SER A 54 -5.94 2.69 2.86
CA SER A 54 -4.97 3.17 1.90
C SER A 54 -4.93 2.24 0.70
N TYR A 55 -4.78 2.84 -0.47
CA TYR A 55 -4.76 2.17 -1.75
C TYR A 55 -3.33 2.19 -2.29
N ALA A 56 -2.85 1.08 -2.81
CA ALA A 56 -1.60 1.02 -3.55
C ALA A 56 -1.86 0.38 -4.92
N TYR A 57 -1.23 0.86 -5.98
CA TYR A 57 -1.27 0.18 -7.27
C TYR A 57 0.03 0.32 -8.05
N ASP A 58 0.32 -0.71 -8.84
CA ASP A 58 1.51 -0.80 -9.67
C ASP A 58 1.24 -1.64 -10.94
N ASN A 59 2.10 -1.49 -11.93
CA ASN A 59 2.09 -2.32 -13.14
C ASN A 59 2.73 -3.68 -12.87
N PHE A 60 2.26 -4.67 -13.61
CA PHE A 60 2.94 -5.95 -13.72
C PHE A 60 2.73 -6.54 -15.12
N ASP A 61 3.77 -7.22 -15.60
CA ASP A 61 3.75 -7.86 -16.91
C ASP A 61 3.46 -9.36 -16.76
N VAL A 62 2.49 -9.84 -17.53
CA VAL A 62 2.17 -11.27 -17.59
C VAL A 62 2.38 -11.78 -19.00
N ASP A 63 3.31 -12.73 -19.14
CA ASP A 63 3.46 -13.51 -20.37
C ASP A 63 2.40 -14.63 -20.42
N LEU A 64 1.29 -14.35 -21.11
CA LEU A 64 0.22 -15.29 -21.40
C LEU A 64 0.56 -16.09 -22.66
N LYS A 65 1.43 -17.09 -22.51
CA LYS A 65 1.76 -18.01 -23.60
C LYS A 65 0.50 -18.74 -24.10
N SER A 66 0.15 -18.53 -25.37
CA SER A 66 -0.90 -19.29 -26.07
C SER A 66 -0.54 -20.78 -26.10
N GLN A 67 -1.51 -21.64 -25.81
CA GLN A 67 -1.35 -23.10 -25.93
C GLN A 67 -1.41 -23.60 -27.38
N VAL A 68 -1.95 -22.80 -28.31
CA VAL A 68 -1.98 -23.16 -29.74
C VAL A 68 -0.82 -22.44 -30.43
N PRO A 69 0.18 -23.17 -30.96
CA PRO A 69 1.19 -22.57 -31.81
C PRO A 69 0.51 -22.13 -33.12
N LEU A 70 0.10 -20.87 -33.18
CA LEU A 70 -0.29 -20.23 -34.43
C LEU A 70 0.99 -20.00 -35.25
N ALA A 71 0.95 -20.36 -36.53
CA ALA A 71 2.10 -20.22 -37.44
C ALA A 71 2.57 -18.76 -37.59
N GLU A 72 1.68 -17.81 -37.30
CA GLU A 72 2.01 -16.39 -37.17
C GLU A 72 2.42 -16.10 -35.72
N LYS A 73 3.73 -15.88 -35.53
CA LYS A 73 4.28 -15.38 -34.26
C LYS A 73 3.82 -13.95 -34.04
N SER A 74 2.63 -13.74 -33.47
CA SER A 74 2.33 -12.45 -32.83
C SER A 74 3.12 -12.40 -31.52
N ASN A 75 4.02 -11.43 -31.41
CA ASN A 75 4.80 -11.18 -30.18
C ASN A 75 3.94 -10.58 -29.04
N ASP A 76 2.62 -10.79 -29.06
CA ASP A 76 1.64 -10.10 -28.19
C ASP A 76 1.15 -10.98 -27.02
N SER A 77 2.04 -11.86 -26.51
CA SER A 77 1.75 -12.68 -25.32
C SER A 77 1.97 -11.92 -24.01
N LEU A 78 2.75 -10.84 -24.03
CA LEU A 78 2.98 -9.98 -22.88
C LEU A 78 1.78 -9.05 -22.70
N LYS A 79 1.08 -9.16 -21.57
CA LYS A 79 0.04 -8.22 -21.16
C LYS A 79 0.57 -7.33 -20.05
N HIS A 80 0.51 -6.02 -20.30
CA HIS A 80 0.79 -4.97 -19.33
C HIS A 80 -0.50 -4.72 -18.54
N LEU A 81 -0.55 -5.17 -17.29
CA LEU A 81 -1.72 -5.03 -16.43
C LEU A 81 -1.38 -4.17 -15.20
N THR A 82 -2.38 -3.52 -14.63
CA THR A 82 -2.24 -2.84 -13.33
C THR A 82 -2.90 -3.70 -12.26
N SER A 83 -2.26 -3.90 -11.10
CA SER A 83 -2.89 -4.50 -9.92
C SER A 83 -2.82 -3.52 -8.75
N GLY A 84 -3.72 -3.70 -7.79
CA GLY A 84 -3.77 -2.88 -6.60
C GLY A 84 -3.90 -3.69 -5.32
N LEU A 85 -3.62 -3.05 -4.21
CA LEU A 85 -3.74 -3.56 -2.86
C LEU A 85 -4.45 -2.52 -2.00
N LEU A 86 -5.31 -2.97 -1.10
CA LEU A 86 -5.90 -2.15 -0.04
C LEU A 86 -5.39 -2.65 1.31
N PHE A 87 -5.06 -1.71 2.19
CA PHE A 87 -4.69 -2.01 3.56
C PHE A 87 -5.32 -0.99 4.52
N PRO A 88 -5.77 -1.43 5.71
CA PRO A 88 -6.38 -0.53 6.67
C PRO A 88 -5.35 0.43 7.26
N LEU A 89 -5.76 1.67 7.48
CA LEU A 89 -5.04 2.62 8.31
C LEU A 89 -5.12 2.14 9.76
N GLN A 90 -3.96 1.86 10.34
CA GLN A 90 -3.84 1.32 11.70
C GLN A 90 -3.46 2.41 12.71
N HIS A 91 -3.13 2.01 13.93
CA HIS A 91 -2.62 2.91 14.99
C HIS A 91 -3.61 3.98 15.45
N GLY A 92 -4.91 3.65 15.47
CA GLY A 92 -5.96 4.50 16.07
C GLY A 92 -6.53 5.57 15.14
N VAL A 93 -6.19 5.55 13.85
CA VAL A 93 -6.77 6.45 12.85
C VAL A 93 -8.28 6.24 12.77
N THR A 94 -9.03 7.33 12.87
CA THR A 94 -10.48 7.37 12.73
C THR A 94 -10.88 8.10 11.46
N ALA A 95 -12.11 7.89 11.00
CA ALA A 95 -12.61 8.58 9.80
C ALA A 95 -12.66 10.10 10.00
N ASP A 96 -12.83 10.57 11.24
CA ASP A 96 -12.83 11.98 11.58
C ASP A 96 -11.46 12.64 11.39
N ASP A 97 -10.37 11.92 11.64
CA ASP A 97 -9.00 12.41 11.38
C ASP A 97 -8.78 12.71 9.89
N LEU A 98 -9.51 12.02 9.01
CA LEU A 98 -9.44 12.18 7.57
C LEU A 98 -10.39 13.27 7.03
N LYS A 99 -11.27 13.84 7.86
CA LYS A 99 -12.23 14.91 7.46
C LYS A 99 -11.58 16.29 7.30
N CYS A 100 -10.44 16.35 6.61
CA CYS A 100 -9.65 17.56 6.44
C CYS A 100 -9.50 18.00 4.98
N SER A 101 -10.24 17.41 4.03
CA SER A 101 -10.08 17.71 2.59
C SER A 101 -10.23 19.21 2.27
N LYS A 102 -11.23 19.87 2.86
CA LYS A 102 -11.49 21.30 2.69
C LYS A 102 -10.35 22.17 3.19
N GLU A 103 -9.77 21.80 4.34
CA GLU A 103 -8.67 22.55 4.94
C GLU A 103 -7.38 22.36 4.14
N LEU A 104 -7.10 21.13 3.70
CA LEU A 104 -5.97 20.85 2.80
C LEU A 104 -6.12 21.60 1.48
N TRP A 105 -7.31 21.61 0.88
CA TRP A 105 -7.56 22.36 -0.36
C TRP A 105 -7.39 23.87 -0.17
N ARG A 106 -7.79 24.42 0.98
CA ARG A 106 -7.60 25.84 1.33
C ARG A 106 -6.11 26.22 1.44
N GLN A 107 -5.26 25.28 1.86
CA GLN A 107 -3.82 25.49 2.00
C GLN A 107 -3.00 24.99 0.79
N SER A 108 -3.66 24.47 -0.25
CA SER A 108 -2.99 23.90 -1.41
C SER A 108 -2.49 24.98 -2.37
N VAL A 109 -1.26 24.83 -2.86
CA VAL A 109 -0.69 25.67 -3.93
C VAL A 109 -1.47 25.48 -5.25
N LEU A 110 -2.15 24.34 -5.42
CA LEU A 110 -2.96 24.04 -6.61
C LEU A 110 -4.33 24.72 -6.61
N ASN A 111 -4.73 25.34 -5.50
CA ASN A 111 -5.99 26.06 -5.40
C ASN A 111 -5.86 27.47 -5.99
N SER A 112 -6.47 27.69 -7.16
CA SER A 112 -6.42 28.95 -7.91
C SER A 112 -7.04 30.15 -7.17
N HIS A 113 -7.83 29.92 -6.12
CA HIS A 113 -8.52 30.97 -5.37
C HIS A 113 -7.72 31.47 -4.16
N VAL A 114 -6.55 30.91 -3.87
CA VAL A 114 -5.76 31.25 -2.68
C VAL A 114 -4.72 32.32 -3.00
N GLN A 115 -4.61 33.32 -2.14
CA GLN A 115 -3.52 34.30 -2.24
C GLN A 115 -2.22 33.66 -1.76
N LEU A 116 -1.16 33.73 -2.57
CA LEU A 116 0.15 33.16 -2.25
C LEU A 116 0.70 33.64 -0.89
N SER A 117 0.39 34.88 -0.51
CA SER A 117 0.81 35.48 0.78
C SER A 117 0.16 34.84 2.01
N THR A 118 -0.95 34.11 1.83
CA THR A 118 -1.66 33.42 2.91
C THR A 118 -1.29 31.95 3.05
N LEU A 119 -0.47 31.42 2.13
CA LEU A 119 -0.05 30.03 2.18
C LEU A 119 0.98 29.80 3.29
N PRO A 120 0.94 28.64 3.97
CA PRO A 120 1.99 28.29 4.92
C PRO A 120 3.34 28.23 4.19
N PRO A 121 4.45 28.58 4.87
CA PRO A 121 5.78 28.49 4.28
C PRO A 121 6.05 27.03 3.88
N LYS A 122 6.68 26.85 2.71
CA LYS A 122 7.05 25.53 2.21
C LYS A 122 7.97 24.85 3.23
N ARG A 123 7.48 23.78 3.83
CA ARG A 123 8.27 22.95 4.73
C ARG A 123 9.30 22.17 3.92
N SER A 124 10.50 22.12 4.45
CA SER A 124 11.61 21.32 3.94
C SER A 124 11.80 20.10 4.83
N TRP A 125 12.63 19.15 4.39
CA TRP A 125 13.03 18.02 5.25
C TRP A 125 13.67 18.47 6.57
N LYS A 126 14.23 19.69 6.63
CA LYS A 126 14.80 20.24 7.88
C LYS A 126 13.73 20.53 8.92
N ASP A 127 12.51 20.84 8.51
CA ASP A 127 11.38 21.01 9.42
C ASP A 127 11.00 19.70 10.10
N LEU A 128 11.20 18.55 9.42
CA LEU A 128 10.95 17.22 10.00
C LEU A 128 11.87 16.93 11.20
N LEU A 129 13.05 17.55 11.24
CA LEU A 129 13.99 17.43 12.36
C LEU A 129 13.46 18.03 13.67
N HIS A 130 12.39 18.81 13.59
CA HIS A 130 11.82 19.53 14.73
C HIS A 130 10.43 18.99 15.13
N ILE A 131 9.98 17.86 14.56
CA ILE A 131 8.68 17.25 14.89
C ILE A 131 8.63 16.85 16.38
N HIS A 132 9.73 16.35 16.92
CA HIS A 132 9.84 16.01 18.33
C HIS A 132 10.80 16.99 19.04
N PRO A 133 10.28 18.04 19.70
CA PRO A 133 11.13 19.00 20.39
C PRO A 133 11.94 18.34 21.52
N GLU A 134 13.17 18.81 21.71
CA GLU A 134 14.02 18.40 22.82
C GLU A 134 13.39 18.83 24.16
N SER A 135 13.43 17.94 25.16
CA SER A 135 12.92 18.27 26.50
C SER A 135 13.80 19.35 27.14
N LYS A 136 13.18 20.43 27.65
CA LYS A 136 13.90 21.52 28.35
C LYS A 136 14.31 21.15 29.78
N ASP A 137 13.81 20.03 30.31
CA ASP A 137 13.91 19.71 31.75
C ASP A 137 15.14 18.87 32.14
N ASN A 138 16.04 18.55 31.21
CA ASN A 138 17.25 17.80 31.54
C ASN A 138 18.41 18.73 31.93
N SER A 139 18.64 18.83 33.22
CA SER A 139 19.69 19.58 33.93
C SER A 139 21.12 19.02 33.77
N THR A 140 21.41 18.36 32.66
CA THR A 140 22.78 17.92 32.31
C THR A 140 23.13 18.33 30.88
N PRO A 141 24.40 18.57 30.54
CA PRO A 141 24.84 18.86 29.19
C PRO A 141 24.83 17.57 28.37
N GLN A 142 23.67 16.94 28.24
CA GLN A 142 23.47 15.71 27.51
C GLN A 142 23.20 16.04 26.04
N LEU A 143 23.86 15.27 25.17
CA LEU A 143 23.66 15.27 23.73
C LEU A 143 22.17 15.37 23.38
N SER A 144 21.81 16.13 22.34
CA SER A 144 20.46 16.13 21.78
C SER A 144 20.00 14.71 21.45
N ARG A 145 18.69 14.42 21.45
CA ARG A 145 18.16 13.09 21.05
C ARG A 145 18.73 12.62 19.73
N ARG A 146 18.88 13.55 18.78
CA ARG A 146 19.53 13.27 17.49
C ARG A 146 20.99 12.83 17.64
N ASN A 147 21.76 13.52 18.48
CA ASN A 147 23.16 13.16 18.72
C ASN A 147 23.26 11.84 19.50
N GLN A 148 22.32 11.55 20.40
CA GLN A 148 22.22 10.24 21.07
C GLN A 148 21.93 9.12 20.07
N PHE A 149 20.99 9.33 19.14
CA PHE A 149 20.70 8.40 18.05
C PHE A 149 21.93 8.17 17.16
N ASN A 150 22.57 9.24 16.68
CA ASN A 150 23.76 9.14 15.84
C ASN A 150 24.92 8.43 16.55
N MET A 151 25.15 8.75 17.83
CA MET A 151 26.16 8.08 18.66
C MET A 151 25.85 6.59 18.78
N ARG A 152 24.59 6.22 19.03
CA ARG A 152 24.19 4.82 19.11
C ARG A 152 24.36 4.09 17.79
N MET A 153 23.93 4.67 16.67
CA MET A 153 24.11 4.06 15.35
C MET A 153 25.60 3.83 15.05
N PHE A 154 26.45 4.82 15.32
CA PHE A 154 27.90 4.67 15.17
C PHE A 154 28.46 3.55 16.06
N LEU A 155 28.04 3.45 17.33
CA LEU A 155 28.50 2.40 18.23
C LEU A 155 28.02 1.02 17.80
N LEU A 156 26.79 0.90 17.29
CA LEU A 156 26.26 -0.34 16.73
C LEU A 156 27.07 -0.77 15.51
N ASP A 157 27.26 0.12 14.54
CA ASP A 157 28.06 -0.16 13.34
C ASP A 157 29.49 -0.55 13.71
N LEU A 158 30.11 0.12 14.70
CA LEU A 158 31.44 -0.21 15.18
C LEU A 158 31.49 -1.59 15.86
N CYS A 159 30.44 -1.99 16.57
CA CYS A 159 30.37 -3.31 17.21
C CYS A 159 29.98 -4.42 16.25
N GLU A 160 29.28 -4.13 15.15
CA GLU A 160 28.83 -5.14 14.18
C GLU A 160 29.81 -5.33 13.03
N HIS A 161 30.50 -4.26 12.62
CA HIS A 161 31.36 -4.25 11.43
C HIS A 161 32.80 -3.80 11.71
N GLY A 162 33.09 -3.34 12.94
CA GLY A 162 34.44 -2.95 13.33
C GLY A 162 35.34 -4.14 13.68
N PRO A 163 36.55 -3.85 14.20
CA PRO A 163 37.44 -4.89 14.71
C PRO A 163 36.77 -5.78 15.78
N GLU A 164 37.09 -7.08 15.80
CA GLU A 164 36.52 -8.07 16.73
C GLU A 164 36.57 -7.64 18.21
N TYR A 165 37.59 -6.85 18.58
CA TYR A 165 37.71 -6.26 19.91
C TYR A 165 36.46 -5.48 20.34
N PHE A 166 35.74 -4.84 19.43
CA PHE A 166 34.57 -4.02 19.76
C PHE A 166 33.28 -4.81 19.96
N HIS A 167 33.20 -6.05 19.47
CA HIS A 167 31.98 -6.87 19.57
C HIS A 167 31.55 -7.09 21.04
N GLN A 168 32.51 -7.14 21.96
CA GLN A 168 32.26 -7.31 23.40
C GLN A 168 31.48 -6.14 24.04
N PHE A 169 31.38 -4.98 23.37
CA PHE A 169 30.69 -3.81 23.90
C PHE A 169 29.23 -3.70 23.45
N GLN A 170 28.75 -4.61 22.59
CA GLN A 170 27.38 -4.56 22.08
C GLN A 170 26.33 -4.54 23.20
N SER A 171 26.53 -5.32 24.26
CA SER A 171 25.62 -5.35 25.42
C SER A 171 25.70 -4.12 26.34
N LYS A 172 26.66 -3.22 26.10
CA LYS A 172 26.85 -1.98 26.88
C LYS A 172 26.25 -0.76 26.19
N ILE A 173 25.75 -0.91 24.97
CA ILE A 173 25.12 0.18 24.23
C ILE A 173 23.72 0.41 24.83
N PRO A 174 23.41 1.62 25.33
CA PRO A 174 22.11 1.91 25.91
C PRO A 174 20.99 1.84 24.86
N GLU A 175 19.81 1.39 25.28
CA GLU A 175 18.60 1.57 24.50
C GLU A 175 18.21 3.05 24.48
N LEU A 176 17.63 3.50 23.37
CA LEU A 176 17.13 4.87 23.24
C LEU A 176 15.72 4.93 23.81
N ASP A 177 15.41 6.05 24.43
CA ASP A 177 14.04 6.37 24.79
C ASP A 177 13.19 6.44 23.53
N ALA A 178 12.14 5.62 23.49
CA ALA A 178 11.20 5.64 22.38
C ALA A 178 10.44 6.98 22.38
N VAL A 179 10.41 7.63 21.22
CA VAL A 179 9.63 8.84 20.97
C VAL A 179 8.51 8.46 20.01
N GLU A 180 7.27 8.49 20.51
CA GLU A 180 6.08 8.12 19.72
C GLU A 180 6.25 6.77 19.00
N GLU A 181 6.55 5.73 19.79
CA GLU A 181 6.73 4.38 19.27
C GLU A 181 5.53 3.95 18.43
N ILE A 182 5.76 3.65 17.15
CA ILE A 182 4.75 3.05 16.30
C ILE A 182 4.70 1.55 16.63
N PRO A 183 3.57 1.03 17.17
CA PRO A 183 3.50 -0.37 17.56
C PRO A 183 3.74 -1.29 16.36
N LEU A 184 4.53 -2.34 16.54
CA LEU A 184 4.70 -3.35 15.50
C LEU A 184 3.42 -4.18 15.36
N VAL A 185 2.68 -3.96 14.27
CA VAL A 185 1.45 -4.69 13.97
C VAL A 185 1.57 -5.33 12.59
N LYS A 186 1.09 -6.57 12.46
CA LYS A 186 1.00 -7.24 11.16
C LYS A 186 -0.06 -6.51 10.31
N MET A 187 0.38 -5.94 9.19
CA MET A 187 -0.52 -5.30 8.23
C MET A 187 -1.38 -6.35 7.53
N SER A 188 -2.69 -6.13 7.52
CA SER A 188 -3.62 -6.89 6.68
C SER A 188 -3.63 -6.28 5.27
N ILE A 189 -3.50 -7.10 4.25
CA ILE A 189 -3.46 -6.66 2.84
C ILE A 189 -4.53 -7.43 2.09
N THR A 190 -5.39 -6.69 1.37
CA THR A 190 -6.42 -7.25 0.49
C THR A 190 -6.06 -6.91 -0.95
N ALA A 191 -5.90 -7.92 -1.80
CA ALA A 191 -5.56 -7.70 -3.20
C ALA A 191 -6.80 -7.32 -4.02
N ALA A 192 -6.64 -6.31 -4.88
CA ALA A 192 -7.60 -5.93 -5.89
C ALA A 192 -7.45 -6.79 -7.14
N CYS A 193 -8.55 -6.92 -7.90
CA CYS A 193 -8.52 -7.52 -9.22
C CYS A 193 -7.61 -6.72 -10.15
N ALA A 194 -6.86 -7.44 -10.97
CA ALA A 194 -6.05 -6.83 -12.02
C ALA A 194 -6.94 -6.11 -13.05
N MET A 195 -6.41 -5.01 -13.56
CA MET A 195 -7.06 -4.11 -14.51
C MET A 195 -6.23 -4.07 -15.78
N ASP A 196 -6.89 -4.13 -16.94
CA ASP A 196 -6.26 -3.96 -18.25
C ASP A 196 -6.05 -2.48 -18.54
N ILE A 197 -5.20 -1.85 -17.71
CA ILE A 197 -4.90 -0.42 -17.72
C ILE A 197 -3.40 -0.26 -17.76
N ASN A 198 -2.93 0.57 -18.67
CA ASN A 198 -1.54 1.01 -18.71
C ASN A 198 -1.38 2.27 -17.85
N ASN A 199 -0.81 2.14 -16.65
CA ASN A 199 -0.62 3.28 -15.74
C ASN A 199 0.51 4.24 -16.17
N SER A 200 1.26 3.97 -17.25
CA SER A 200 2.38 4.82 -17.70
C SER A 200 1.95 6.14 -18.34
N THR A 201 0.66 6.45 -18.36
CA THR A 201 0.11 7.72 -18.84
C THR A 201 -0.70 8.40 -17.74
N ILE A 202 -0.87 9.73 -17.82
CA ILE A 202 -1.71 10.48 -16.87
C ILE A 202 -3.16 9.93 -16.89
N SER A 203 -3.72 9.70 -18.08
CA SER A 203 -5.07 9.13 -18.23
C SER A 203 -5.16 7.71 -17.67
N GLY A 204 -4.11 6.90 -17.85
CA GLY A 204 -4.01 5.56 -17.30
C GLY A 204 -3.97 5.54 -15.78
N ASN A 205 -3.20 6.45 -15.17
CA ASN A 205 -3.19 6.62 -13.71
C ASN A 205 -4.57 7.02 -13.18
N ILE A 206 -5.24 7.98 -13.82
CA ILE A 206 -6.60 8.39 -13.44
C ILE A 206 -7.56 7.20 -13.51
N CYS A 207 -7.52 6.44 -14.61
CA CYS A 207 -8.37 5.26 -14.79
C CYS A 207 -8.08 4.17 -13.75
N ALA A 208 -6.80 3.89 -13.47
CA ALA A 208 -6.40 2.92 -12.45
C ALA A 208 -6.90 3.32 -11.06
N VAL A 209 -6.81 4.61 -10.69
CA VAL A 209 -7.34 5.13 -9.43
C VAL A 209 -8.86 4.98 -9.37
N MET A 210 -9.58 5.36 -10.42
CA MET A 210 -11.05 5.27 -10.45
C MET A 210 -11.53 3.82 -10.33
N GLU A 211 -10.94 2.90 -11.08
CA GLU A 211 -11.30 1.48 -11.03
C GLU A 211 -10.93 0.85 -9.68
N LEU A 212 -9.79 1.22 -9.10
CA LEU A 212 -9.39 0.72 -7.80
C LEU A 212 -10.33 1.21 -6.67
N LEU A 213 -10.76 2.48 -6.73
CA LEU A 213 -11.78 3.02 -5.82
C LEU A 213 -13.13 2.30 -6.01
N ALA A 214 -13.53 2.03 -7.25
CA ALA A 214 -14.76 1.30 -7.56
C ALA A 214 -14.73 -0.13 -7.01
N GLN A 215 -13.59 -0.82 -7.11
CA GLN A 215 -13.39 -2.10 -6.43
C GLN A 215 -13.54 -1.95 -4.91
N GLY A 216 -13.01 -0.86 -4.34
CA GLY A 216 -13.21 -0.37 -2.96
C GLY A 216 -14.67 -0.06 -2.57
N GLY A 217 -15.61 -0.12 -3.51
CA GLY A 217 -17.00 0.27 -3.28
C GLY A 217 -17.19 1.78 -3.12
N VAL A 218 -16.22 2.57 -3.59
CA VAL A 218 -16.26 4.03 -3.65
C VAL A 218 -16.49 4.44 -5.10
N HIS A 219 -17.66 5.00 -5.39
CA HIS A 219 -18.08 5.35 -6.74
C HIS A 219 -18.33 6.85 -6.88
N ASP A 220 -18.61 7.29 -8.11
CA ASP A 220 -19.02 8.66 -8.37
C ASP A 220 -20.33 8.97 -7.62
N PRO A 221 -20.39 10.05 -6.81
CA PRO A 221 -21.61 10.43 -6.09
C PRO A 221 -22.78 10.80 -7.02
N THR A 222 -22.54 11.04 -8.31
CA THR A 222 -23.59 11.30 -9.30
C THR A 222 -24.27 10.02 -9.80
N ASP A 223 -23.69 8.83 -9.54
CA ASP A 223 -24.30 7.56 -9.89
C ASP A 223 -25.37 7.18 -8.84
N THR A 224 -26.62 7.51 -9.14
CA THR A 224 -27.77 7.26 -8.26
C THR A 224 -28.16 5.79 -8.17
N ASN A 225 -27.54 4.90 -8.95
CA ASN A 225 -27.86 3.47 -8.93
C ASN A 225 -27.24 2.73 -7.73
N ILE A 226 -26.36 3.38 -6.96
CA ILE A 226 -25.60 2.76 -5.88
C ILE A 226 -26.07 3.31 -4.54
N LEU A 227 -26.99 2.59 -3.89
CA LEU A 227 -27.70 3.00 -2.67
C LEU A 227 -26.78 3.20 -1.44
N ASP A 228 -25.56 2.63 -1.46
CA ASP A 228 -24.61 2.62 -0.33
C ASP A 228 -23.24 3.21 -0.70
N ASN A 229 -23.20 4.25 -1.54
CA ASN A 229 -21.96 4.92 -1.92
C ASN A 229 -21.51 5.91 -0.83
N PRO A 230 -20.32 5.76 -0.21
CA PRO A 230 -19.83 6.70 0.78
C PRO A 230 -19.55 8.08 0.17
N ASN A 231 -19.98 9.15 0.84
CA ASN A 231 -19.63 10.50 0.43
C ASN A 231 -18.19 10.83 0.84
N ILE A 232 -17.27 10.82 -0.13
CA ILE A 232 -15.84 11.07 0.10
C ILE A 232 -15.44 12.54 0.05
N SER A 233 -16.36 13.47 -0.27
CA SER A 233 -16.01 14.89 -0.54
C SER A 233 -15.29 15.61 0.60
N GLN A 234 -15.53 15.18 1.85
CA GLN A 234 -14.92 15.76 3.05
C GLN A 234 -13.64 15.04 3.49
N TYR A 235 -13.37 13.86 2.92
CA TYR A 235 -12.34 12.95 3.39
C TYR A 235 -11.11 12.97 2.49
N VAL A 236 -9.96 12.68 3.08
CA VAL A 236 -8.70 12.45 2.37
C VAL A 236 -8.54 10.95 2.17
N ILE A 237 -8.22 10.56 0.95
CA ILE A 237 -7.92 9.17 0.59
C ILE A 237 -6.43 9.08 0.26
N PHE A 238 -5.74 8.10 0.86
CA PHE A 238 -4.34 7.84 0.57
C PHE A 238 -4.22 6.88 -0.61
N ILE A 239 -3.44 7.30 -1.61
CA ILE A 239 -3.16 6.52 -2.81
C ILE A 239 -1.65 6.51 -3.00
N HIS A 240 -1.10 5.30 -3.07
CA HIS A 240 0.30 5.02 -3.32
C HIS A 240 0.45 4.43 -4.71
N SER A 241 1.38 4.96 -5.48
CA SER A 241 1.82 4.35 -6.72
C SER A 241 3.23 4.84 -7.00
N ASP A 242 3.95 4.14 -7.87
CA ASP A 242 5.06 4.74 -8.58
C ASP A 242 4.47 5.75 -9.58
N LEU A 243 4.03 6.90 -9.05
CA LEU A 243 3.57 8.04 -9.83
C LEU A 243 4.81 8.62 -10.51
N GLY A 244 5.25 7.93 -11.59
CA GLY A 244 6.48 8.14 -12.33
C GLY A 244 7.10 9.49 -12.05
N THR A 245 8.02 9.52 -11.08
CA THR A 245 8.60 10.78 -10.63
C THR A 245 9.55 11.30 -11.70
N GLY A 246 9.04 12.21 -12.54
CA GLY A 246 9.84 13.18 -13.29
C GLY A 246 10.14 12.83 -14.75
N GLU A 247 9.31 13.36 -15.65
CA GLU A 247 9.79 14.22 -16.74
C GLU A 247 9.12 15.60 -16.63
#